data_AF-A0AAA9S7C3-F1
#
_entry.id   AF-A0AAA9S7C3-F1
#
_cell.length_a   1.000
_cell.length_b   1.000
_cell.length_c   1.000
_cell.angle_alpha   90.00
_cell.angle_beta   90.00
_cell.angle_gamma   90.00
#
_symmetry.space_group_name_H-M   'P 1'
#
loop_
_entity.id
_entity.type
_entity.pdbx_description
1 polymer ?
#
loop_
_entity_poly.entity_id
_entity_poly.type
_entity_poly.pdbx_seq_one_letter_code
_entity_poly.pdbx_strand_id
1 'polypeptide(L)'
;MGMYRERKRARVPAVSVGIICDSILSPSSQHPELGKMKASVVLSLIGYLVVPSDTAVLGRCVVAKKLHEGGLSDFEGYSLENWVCLAYFESKFNPMAVYENSRSDFIGYGLFQIRNHDWCDHGRNRCHMSCSALLNPDLKKTIECAKTIVKGKRGMGAWPSWTLNCQHSDTLARWLDGCKL
;
A
#
# COMPACT_ATOMS: atom_id res chain seq x y z
N MET A 1 17.56 37.21 -20.72
CA MET A 1 18.84 36.82 -20.08
C MET A 1 18.51 36.11 -18.77
N GLY A 2 18.98 34.86 -18.55
CA GLY A 2 18.88 34.17 -17.25
C GLY A 2 17.93 32.96 -17.20
N MET A 3 18.24 31.88 -17.93
CA MET A 3 18.76 30.59 -17.42
C MET A 3 17.71 29.63 -16.81
N TYR A 4 17.12 28.80 -17.68
CA TYR A 4 16.48 27.54 -17.30
C TYR A 4 17.53 26.57 -16.74
N ARG A 5 17.32 26.09 -15.51
CA ARG A 5 18.20 25.09 -14.88
C ARG A 5 17.62 23.68 -15.14
N GLU A 6 18.15 23.03 -16.16
CA GLU A 6 17.98 21.61 -16.49
C GLU A 6 18.21 20.71 -15.26
N ARG A 7 17.18 19.95 -14.83
CA ARG A 7 17.36 18.87 -13.86
C ARG A 7 17.84 17.62 -14.58
N LYS A 8 19.12 17.30 -14.40
CA LYS A 8 19.69 16.02 -14.84
C LYS A 8 18.90 14.87 -14.22
N ARG A 9 18.25 14.07 -15.07
CA ARG A 9 17.63 12.79 -14.72
C ARG A 9 18.74 11.83 -14.31
N ALA A 10 18.86 11.53 -13.02
CA ALA A 10 19.77 10.51 -12.52
C ALA A 10 19.34 9.16 -13.12
N ARG A 11 20.29 8.49 -13.79
CA ARG A 11 20.10 7.19 -14.42
C ARG A 11 20.21 6.14 -13.32
N VAL A 12 19.08 5.51 -12.96
CA VAL A 12 19.06 4.36 -12.05
C VAL A 12 19.72 3.18 -12.78
N PRO A 13 20.69 2.47 -12.16
CA PRO A 13 21.31 1.32 -12.80
C PRO A 13 20.30 0.19 -12.91
N ALA A 14 20.08 -0.30 -14.13
CA ALA A 14 19.38 -1.55 -14.37
C ALA A 14 20.29 -2.70 -13.97
N VAL A 15 19.94 -3.42 -12.90
CA VAL A 15 20.62 -4.67 -12.53
C VAL A 15 19.98 -5.77 -13.37
N SER A 16 20.68 -6.16 -14.45
CA SER A 16 20.33 -7.32 -15.27
C SER A 16 20.63 -8.59 -14.47
N VAL A 17 19.59 -9.25 -13.96
CA VAL A 17 19.74 -10.60 -13.41
C VAL A 17 19.74 -11.56 -14.60
N GLY A 18 20.94 -11.98 -15.00
CA GLY A 18 21.14 -13.03 -16.00
C GLY A 18 20.72 -14.37 -15.42
N ILE A 19 19.72 -15.00 -16.04
CA ILE A 19 19.38 -16.40 -15.80
C ILE A 19 20.39 -17.22 -16.61
N ILE A 20 21.33 -17.88 -15.92
CA ILE A 20 22.20 -18.87 -16.55
C ILE A 20 21.39 -20.17 -16.68
N CYS A 21 20.96 -20.47 -17.90
CA CYS A 21 20.51 -21.82 -18.25
C CYS A 21 21.74 -22.63 -18.63
N ASP A 22 22.32 -23.37 -17.68
CA ASP A 22 23.38 -24.33 -18.01
C ASP A 22 22.77 -25.49 -18.81
N SER A 23 23.14 -25.51 -20.09
CA SER A 23 22.95 -26.65 -20.98
C SER A 23 24.04 -27.67 -20.68
N ILE A 24 23.73 -28.70 -19.90
CA ILE A 24 24.66 -29.81 -19.68
C ILE A 24 24.51 -30.80 -20.83
N LEU A 25 25.53 -30.79 -21.70
CA LEU A 25 25.87 -31.79 -22.69
C LEU A 25 25.92 -33.20 -22.09
N SER A 26 25.35 -34.18 -22.79
CA SER A 26 25.57 -35.62 -22.56
C SER A 26 27.05 -36.00 -22.70
N PRO A 27 27.49 -37.06 -21.98
CA PRO A 27 28.41 -38.00 -22.61
C PRO A 27 28.02 -39.48 -22.38
N SER A 28 28.06 -40.21 -23.50
CA SER A 28 28.47 -41.61 -23.72
C SER A 28 28.63 -42.57 -22.52
N SER A 29 27.84 -43.65 -22.60
CA SER A 29 28.04 -45.04 -22.11
C SER A 29 29.34 -45.43 -21.41
N GLN A 30 29.20 -46.02 -20.21
CA GLN A 30 29.83 -47.28 -19.78
C GLN A 30 29.24 -47.77 -18.44
N HIS A 31 28.66 -48.98 -18.42
CA HIS A 31 28.39 -49.77 -17.21
C HIS A 31 29.73 -50.26 -16.61
N PRO A 32 29.87 -50.33 -15.27
CA PRO A 32 29.67 -51.63 -14.59
C PRO A 32 29.09 -51.56 -13.15
N GLU A 33 28.40 -52.66 -12.79
CA GLU A 33 28.26 -53.31 -11.49
C GLU A 33 27.60 -52.63 -10.26
N LEU A 34 26.57 -53.33 -9.80
CA LEU A 34 25.67 -53.16 -8.67
C LEU A 34 26.39 -53.21 -7.30
N GLY A 35 26.29 -52.12 -6.51
CA GLY A 35 26.83 -52.09 -5.14
C GLY A 35 26.30 -50.98 -4.23
N LYS A 36 25.33 -51.33 -3.37
CA LYS A 36 24.94 -50.73 -2.07
C LYS A 36 24.62 -49.23 -1.99
N MET A 37 23.33 -48.97 -1.75
CA MET A 37 22.75 -47.73 -1.22
C MET A 37 23.56 -47.10 -0.07
N LYS A 38 23.82 -45.80 -0.19
CA LYS A 38 23.82 -44.87 0.95
C LYS A 38 23.15 -43.58 0.49
N ALA A 39 21.82 -43.54 0.57
CA ALA A 39 21.07 -42.31 0.48
C ALA A 39 21.48 -41.43 1.66
N SER A 40 22.43 -40.51 1.44
CA SER A 40 22.79 -39.50 2.41
C SER A 40 21.60 -38.55 2.54
N VAL A 41 20.80 -38.74 3.59
CA VAL A 41 19.69 -37.89 3.99
C VAL A 41 20.26 -36.57 4.50
N VAL A 42 20.76 -35.73 3.59
CA VAL A 42 21.12 -34.34 3.88
C VAL A 42 20.82 -33.49 2.65
N LEU A 43 19.55 -33.40 2.27
CA LEU A 43 19.05 -32.24 1.54
C LEU A 43 18.22 -31.43 2.52
N SER A 44 18.98 -30.67 3.32
CA SER A 44 18.47 -29.81 4.38
C SER A 44 17.49 -28.80 3.80
N LEU A 45 16.38 -28.64 4.51
CA LEU A 45 15.26 -27.74 4.27
C LEU A 45 15.75 -26.30 4.05
N ILE A 46 15.88 -25.88 2.80
CA ILE A 46 15.89 -24.45 2.46
C ILE A 46 14.58 -24.17 1.71
N GLY A 47 13.47 -24.29 2.44
CA GLY A 47 12.24 -23.62 2.08
C GLY A 47 12.46 -22.13 2.33
N TYR A 48 13.00 -21.43 1.33
CA TYR A 48 13.06 -19.97 1.34
C TYR A 48 11.66 -19.44 1.63
N LEU A 49 11.48 -18.79 2.78
CA LEU A 49 10.33 -17.92 3.03
C LEU A 49 10.44 -16.78 2.02
N VAL A 50 9.88 -16.98 0.83
CA VAL A 50 9.49 -15.86 -0.01
C VAL A 50 8.31 -15.23 0.71
N VAL A 51 8.61 -14.31 1.62
CA VAL A 51 7.60 -13.36 2.10
C VAL A 51 7.31 -12.49 0.89
N PRO A 52 6.12 -12.54 0.26
CA PRO A 52 5.77 -11.55 -0.74
C PRO A 52 5.85 -10.19 -0.04
N SER A 53 6.88 -9.41 -0.35
CA SER A 53 6.94 -7.99 0.01
C SER A 53 6.04 -7.25 -0.98
N ASP A 54 4.74 -7.58 -0.95
CA ASP A 54 3.75 -6.90 -1.73
C ASP A 54 3.46 -5.57 -1.02
N THR A 55 4.24 -4.54 -1.37
CA THR A 55 3.82 -3.13 -1.25
C THR A 55 2.71 -2.84 -2.26
N ALA A 56 1.74 -3.75 -2.38
CA ALA A 56 0.77 -3.77 -3.45
C ALA A 56 -0.34 -2.76 -3.16
N VAL A 57 -0.70 -2.05 -4.22
CA VAL A 57 -1.96 -1.31 -4.27
C VAL A 57 -3.09 -2.30 -4.00
N LEU A 58 -3.95 -1.99 -3.03
CA LEU A 58 -5.04 -2.87 -2.66
C LEU A 58 -6.16 -2.79 -3.71
N GLY A 59 -6.79 -3.91 -4.01
CA GLY A 59 -8.00 -3.93 -4.84
C GLY A 59 -9.16 -3.20 -4.17
N ARG A 60 -10.04 -2.56 -4.95
CA ARG A 60 -11.21 -1.80 -4.45
C ARG A 60 -12.02 -2.57 -3.39
N CYS A 61 -12.38 -3.82 -3.67
CA CYS A 61 -13.17 -4.63 -2.73
C CYS A 61 -12.38 -5.11 -1.51
N VAL A 62 -11.04 -5.24 -1.62
CA VAL A 62 -10.18 -5.53 -0.46
C VAL A 62 -10.16 -4.32 0.47
N VAL A 63 -10.03 -3.11 -0.08
CA VAL A 63 -10.17 -1.86 0.70
C VAL A 63 -11.54 -1.78 1.33
N ALA A 64 -12.62 -1.96 0.55
CA ALA A 64 -13.98 -1.90 1.06
C ALA A 64 -14.20 -2.86 2.25
N LYS A 65 -13.77 -4.12 2.11
CA LYS A 65 -13.88 -5.12 3.18
C LYS A 65 -13.10 -4.72 4.43
N LYS A 66 -11.85 -4.28 4.30
CA LYS A 66 -11.04 -3.83 5.44
C LYS A 66 -11.64 -2.61 6.16
N LEU A 67 -12.18 -1.66 5.40
CA LEU A 67 -12.84 -0.48 5.97
C LEU A 67 -14.17 -0.85 6.65
N HIS A 68 -14.92 -1.80 6.08
CA HIS A 68 -16.12 -2.37 6.69
C HIS A 68 -15.80 -3.07 8.02
N GLU A 69 -14.84 -3.99 8.02
CA GLU A 69 -14.37 -4.72 9.21
C GLU A 69 -13.79 -3.76 10.27
N GLY A 70 -13.18 -2.66 9.84
CA GLY A 70 -12.73 -1.57 10.71
C GLY A 70 -13.86 -0.71 11.29
N GLY A 71 -15.12 -1.00 10.97
CA GLY A 71 -16.30 -0.31 11.48
C GLY A 71 -16.41 1.12 10.97
N LEU A 72 -16.17 1.32 9.67
CA LEU A 72 -16.40 2.61 8.99
C LEU A 72 -17.73 2.67 8.24
N SER A 73 -18.44 1.55 8.09
CA SER A 73 -19.82 1.56 7.62
C SER A 73 -20.69 2.41 8.56
N ASP A 74 -21.17 3.54 8.03
CA ASP A 74 -22.03 4.51 8.70
C ASP A 74 -21.38 5.25 9.90
N PHE A 75 -20.06 5.21 10.00
CA PHE A 75 -19.33 5.94 11.04
C PHE A 75 -19.50 7.45 10.86
N GLU A 76 -20.04 8.13 11.89
CA GLU A 76 -20.38 9.57 11.86
C GLU A 76 -21.32 9.94 10.69
N GLY A 77 -22.17 8.99 10.26
CA GLY A 77 -23.15 9.20 9.17
C GLY A 77 -22.57 9.09 7.76
N TYR A 78 -21.32 8.65 7.61
CA TYR A 78 -20.70 8.43 6.30
C TYR A 78 -20.77 6.97 5.89
N SER A 79 -21.40 6.71 4.74
CA SER A 79 -21.51 5.37 4.17
C SER A 79 -20.14 4.79 3.80
N LEU A 80 -20.02 3.46 3.67
CA LEU A 80 -18.77 2.81 3.33
C LEU A 80 -18.20 3.27 1.96
N GLU A 81 -19.07 3.56 1.01
CA GLU A 81 -18.72 4.07 -0.32
C GLU A 81 -17.99 5.42 -0.24
N ASN A 82 -18.35 6.29 0.71
CA ASN A 82 -17.64 7.55 0.92
C ASN A 82 -16.17 7.31 1.27
N TRP A 83 -15.92 6.33 2.15
CA TRP A 83 -14.57 5.96 2.57
C TRP A 83 -13.77 5.32 1.45
N VAL A 84 -14.39 4.45 0.64
CA VAL A 84 -13.75 3.85 -0.53
C VAL A 84 -13.45 4.92 -1.59
N CYS A 85 -14.37 5.85 -1.84
CA CYS A 85 -14.16 6.99 -2.73
C CYS A 85 -12.96 7.84 -2.27
N LEU A 86 -12.92 8.23 -0.99
CA LEU A 86 -11.81 8.97 -0.40
C LEU A 86 -10.46 8.24 -0.61
N ALA A 87 -10.40 6.93 -0.29
CA ALA A 87 -9.18 6.14 -0.46
C ALA A 87 -8.66 6.16 -1.91
N TYR A 88 -9.56 6.12 -2.90
CA TYR A 88 -9.17 6.19 -4.31
C TYR A 88 -8.61 7.56 -4.70
N PHE A 89 -9.24 8.64 -4.26
CA PHE A 89 -8.82 9.99 -4.64
C PHE A 89 -7.56 10.44 -3.90
N GLU A 90 -7.32 9.96 -2.69
CA GLU A 90 -6.11 10.26 -1.93
C GLU A 90 -4.89 9.46 -2.38
N SER A 91 -5.02 8.13 -2.53
CA SER A 91 -3.84 7.25 -2.73
C SER A 91 -3.95 6.25 -3.86
N LYS A 92 -5.07 6.22 -4.60
CA LYS A 92 -5.39 5.15 -5.56
C LYS A 92 -5.34 3.77 -4.90
N PHE A 93 -5.80 3.68 -3.65
CA PHE A 93 -5.78 2.46 -2.83
C PHE A 93 -4.39 1.96 -2.41
N ASN A 94 -3.36 2.79 -2.48
CA ASN A 94 -2.02 2.43 -2.03
C ASN A 94 -1.88 2.66 -0.52
N PRO A 95 -1.79 1.60 0.32
CA PRO A 95 -1.67 1.76 1.78
C PRO A 95 -0.28 2.25 2.20
N MET A 96 0.70 2.23 1.30
CA MET A 96 2.08 2.67 1.52
C MET A 96 2.39 4.02 0.88
N ALA A 97 1.39 4.74 0.36
CA ALA A 97 1.60 6.00 -0.35
C ALA A 97 2.16 7.10 0.56
N VAL A 98 3.18 7.81 0.07
CA VAL A 98 3.74 9.01 0.70
C VAL A 98 3.85 10.09 -0.35
N TYR A 99 3.10 11.17 -0.20
CA TYR A 99 3.14 12.30 -1.14
C TYR A 99 3.48 13.60 -0.41
N GLU A 100 4.50 14.29 -0.93
CA GLU A 100 4.89 15.62 -0.47
C GLU A 100 4.05 16.69 -1.18
N ASN A 101 3.45 17.59 -0.41
CA ASN A 101 2.73 18.74 -0.93
C ASN A 101 3.54 20.03 -0.73
N SER A 102 4.33 20.38 -1.75
CA SER A 102 5.19 21.57 -1.75
C SER A 102 4.43 22.91 -1.62
N ARG A 103 3.12 22.96 -1.92
CA ARG A 103 2.33 24.19 -1.80
C ARG A 103 1.84 24.45 -0.38
N SER A 104 1.63 23.39 0.39
CA SER A 104 1.03 23.45 1.73
C SER A 104 1.96 22.95 2.83
N ASP A 105 3.23 22.71 2.48
CA ASP A 105 4.31 22.29 3.37
C ASP A 105 3.92 21.14 4.31
N PHE A 106 3.39 20.07 3.73
CA PHE A 106 3.08 18.85 4.47
C PHE A 106 3.36 17.60 3.66
N ILE A 107 3.55 16.49 4.37
CA ILE A 107 3.65 15.15 3.77
C ILE A 107 2.40 14.37 4.20
N GLY A 108 1.72 13.76 3.23
CA GLY A 108 0.58 12.86 3.43
C GLY A 108 1.04 11.40 3.48
N TYR A 109 0.45 10.61 4.38
CA TYR A 109 0.82 9.22 4.63
C TYR A 109 -0.34 8.25 4.50
N GLY A 110 -0.07 7.12 3.85
CA GLY A 110 -0.93 5.95 3.75
C GLY A 110 -2.18 6.16 2.90
N LEU A 111 -3.15 5.25 3.11
CA LEU A 111 -4.36 5.15 2.28
C LEU A 111 -5.15 6.45 2.15
N PHE A 112 -5.22 7.23 3.24
CA PHE A 112 -5.99 8.48 3.32
C PHE A 112 -5.12 9.73 3.33
N GLN A 113 -3.82 9.63 3.01
CA GLN A 113 -2.89 10.75 2.95
C GLN A 113 -2.96 11.67 4.19
N ILE A 114 -2.92 11.04 5.37
CA ILE A 114 -3.02 11.73 6.65
C ILE A 114 -1.77 12.59 6.84
N ARG A 115 -1.96 13.88 7.14
CA ARG A 115 -0.88 14.88 7.16
C ARG A 115 -0.06 14.83 8.45
N ASN A 116 1.27 14.86 8.33
CA ASN A 116 2.18 14.87 9.48
C ASN A 116 1.91 16.02 10.47
N HIS A 117 1.89 17.29 10.04
CA HIS A 117 1.88 18.43 10.97
C HIS A 117 0.73 18.43 12.01
N ASP A 118 -0.43 17.87 11.66
CA ASP A 118 -1.62 17.85 12.52
C ASP A 118 -1.82 16.51 13.25
N TRP A 119 -1.53 15.37 12.60
CA TRP A 119 -2.13 14.09 12.98
C TRP A 119 -1.14 13.04 13.48
N CYS A 120 0.11 13.02 12.99
CA CYS A 120 1.10 11.99 13.33
C CYS A 120 2.53 12.57 13.43
N ASP A 121 3.48 11.81 13.96
CA ASP A 121 4.87 12.25 14.24
C ASP A 121 4.94 13.52 15.13
N HIS A 122 5.83 14.46 14.81
CA HIS A 122 6.11 15.66 15.60
C HIS A 122 5.11 16.79 15.27
N GLY A 123 4.77 17.60 16.28
CA GLY A 123 3.77 18.67 16.15
C GLY A 123 2.56 18.41 17.06
N ARG A 124 1.34 18.51 16.52
CA ARG A 124 0.11 18.28 17.31
C ARG A 124 -0.18 16.81 17.60
N ASN A 125 0.26 15.91 16.71
CA ASN A 125 0.15 14.45 16.83
C ASN A 125 -1.18 13.97 17.44
N ARG A 126 -2.30 14.42 16.86
CA ARG A 126 -3.64 14.16 17.43
C ARG A 126 -4.04 12.68 17.41
N CYS A 127 -3.39 11.85 16.60
CA CYS A 127 -3.59 10.41 16.59
C CYS A 127 -2.60 9.65 17.47
N HIS A 128 -1.69 10.34 18.17
CA HIS A 128 -0.73 9.77 19.11
C HIS A 128 0.08 8.60 18.53
N MET A 129 0.58 8.75 17.30
CA MET A 129 1.33 7.71 16.59
C MET A 129 2.39 8.29 15.65
N SER A 130 3.36 7.46 15.25
CA SER A 130 4.25 7.81 14.15
C SER A 130 3.52 7.74 12.81
N CYS A 131 3.86 8.62 11.86
CA CYS A 131 3.30 8.56 10.50
C CYS A 131 3.69 7.26 9.78
N SER A 132 4.83 6.65 10.14
CA SER A 132 5.21 5.32 9.64
C SER A 132 4.19 4.23 9.97
N ALA A 133 3.46 4.35 11.10
CA ALA A 133 2.44 3.39 11.49
C ALA A 133 1.21 3.39 10.56
N LEU A 134 1.05 4.45 9.75
CA LEU A 134 0.00 4.58 8.75
C LEU A 134 0.33 3.89 7.41
N LEU A 135 1.60 3.51 7.22
CA LEU A 135 2.10 2.80 6.05
C LEU A 135 2.00 1.30 6.28
N ASN A 136 0.77 0.79 6.33
CA ASN A 136 0.50 -0.62 6.63
C ASN A 136 -0.76 -1.13 5.89
N PRO A 137 -0.68 -2.21 5.10
CA PRO A 137 -1.83 -2.80 4.41
C PRO A 137 -2.91 -3.41 5.35
N ASP A 138 -2.61 -3.57 6.64
CA ASP A 138 -3.62 -3.94 7.66
C ASP A 138 -4.64 -2.81 7.91
N LEU A 139 -4.28 -1.56 7.65
CA LEU A 139 -5.12 -0.35 7.80
C LEU A 139 -5.64 -0.06 9.21
N LYS A 140 -5.41 -0.89 10.23
CA LYS A 140 -5.94 -0.66 11.59
C LYS A 140 -5.59 0.72 12.16
N LYS A 141 -4.32 1.11 12.10
CA LYS A 141 -3.85 2.44 12.58
C LYS A 141 -4.37 3.59 11.72
N THR A 142 -4.46 3.36 10.41
CA THR A 142 -5.04 4.30 9.45
C THR A 142 -6.51 4.59 9.76
N ILE A 143 -7.30 3.54 10.04
CA ILE A 143 -8.72 3.64 10.38
C ILE A 143 -8.91 4.32 11.75
N GLU A 144 -8.10 3.96 12.74
CA GLU A 144 -8.10 4.60 14.07
C GLU A 144 -7.92 6.12 13.96
N CYS A 145 -6.90 6.56 13.20
CA CYS A 145 -6.65 7.99 13.01
C CYS A 145 -7.75 8.67 12.17
N ALA A 146 -8.27 8.02 11.12
CA ALA A 146 -9.36 8.55 10.32
C ALA A 146 -10.63 8.80 11.14
N LYS A 147 -10.97 7.91 12.08
CA LYS A 147 -12.07 8.10 13.02
C LYS A 147 -11.88 9.35 13.89
N THR A 148 -10.67 9.59 14.38
CA THR A 148 -10.33 10.81 15.13
C THR A 148 -10.50 12.07 14.29
N ILE A 149 -10.11 12.03 13.01
CA ILE A 149 -10.24 13.17 12.10
C ILE A 149 -11.71 13.52 11.85
N VAL A 150 -12.55 12.53 11.53
CA VAL A 150 -13.96 12.74 11.17
C VAL A 150 -14.82 13.19 12.35
N LYS A 151 -14.46 12.81 13.58
CA LYS A 151 -15.08 13.39 14.80
C LYS A 151 -14.84 14.89 14.96
N GLY A 152 -13.91 15.47 14.21
CA GLY A 152 -13.69 16.92 14.18
C GLY A 152 -14.79 17.67 13.44
N LYS A 153 -14.88 18.99 13.68
CA LYS A 153 -15.93 19.87 13.12
C LYS A 153 -16.13 19.81 11.60
N ARG A 154 -15.12 19.39 10.84
CA ARG A 154 -15.17 19.33 9.37
C ARG A 154 -15.67 17.97 8.83
N GLY A 155 -15.80 16.93 9.67
CA GLY A 155 -16.15 15.59 9.20
C GLY A 155 -15.17 15.08 8.14
N MET A 156 -15.70 14.39 7.12
CA MET A 156 -14.91 14.01 5.93
C MET A 156 -14.45 15.21 5.08
N GLY A 157 -15.04 16.40 5.27
CA GLY A 157 -14.52 17.66 4.71
C GLY A 157 -13.15 18.07 5.27
N ALA A 158 -12.59 17.27 6.19
CA ALA A 158 -11.18 17.33 6.53
C ALA A 158 -10.26 17.13 5.31
N TRP A 159 -10.72 16.33 4.34
CA TRP A 159 -10.07 16.01 3.06
C TRP A 159 -10.72 16.78 1.90
N PRO A 160 -10.05 17.79 1.32
CA PRO A 160 -10.58 18.53 0.18
C PRO A 160 -10.90 17.65 -1.04
N SER A 161 -10.15 16.56 -1.23
CA SER A 161 -10.38 15.61 -2.33
C SER A 161 -11.76 14.92 -2.24
N TRP A 162 -12.21 14.59 -1.03
CA TRP A 162 -13.54 13.99 -0.81
C TRP A 162 -14.66 14.99 -1.07
N THR A 163 -14.52 16.23 -0.59
CA THR A 163 -15.50 17.30 -0.89
C THR A 163 -15.63 17.51 -2.40
N LEU A 164 -14.52 17.50 -3.14
CA LEU A 164 -14.52 17.74 -4.57
C LEU A 164 -15.07 16.56 -5.39
N ASN A 165 -14.78 15.31 -4.99
CA ASN A 165 -15.00 14.14 -5.84
C ASN A 165 -16.08 13.16 -5.33
N CYS A 166 -16.48 13.25 -4.06
CA CYS A 166 -17.29 12.22 -3.41
C CYS A 166 -18.58 12.76 -2.77
N GLN A 167 -18.53 13.90 -2.08
CA GLN A 167 -19.60 14.38 -1.18
C GLN A 167 -21.00 14.48 -1.83
N HIS A 168 -21.06 14.79 -3.12
CA HIS A 168 -22.31 14.93 -3.89
C HIS A 168 -22.34 14.04 -5.13
N SER A 169 -21.56 12.96 -5.12
CA SER A 169 -21.53 12.01 -6.23
C SER A 169 -22.84 11.21 -6.30
N ASP A 170 -23.47 11.22 -7.48
CA ASP A 170 -24.64 10.40 -7.83
C ASP A 170 -24.28 8.93 -8.09
N THR A 171 -22.99 8.66 -8.29
CA THR A 171 -22.43 7.36 -8.65
C THR A 171 -21.69 6.69 -7.50
N LEU A 172 -21.89 7.17 -6.27
CA LEU A 172 -21.18 6.70 -5.09
C LEU A 172 -21.38 5.20 -4.83
N ALA A 173 -22.60 4.67 -5.07
CA ALA A 173 -22.93 3.26 -4.93
C ALA A 173 -21.98 2.33 -5.72
N ARG A 174 -21.44 2.81 -6.85
CA ARG A 174 -20.55 2.01 -7.73
C ARG A 174 -19.24 1.62 -7.05
N TRP A 175 -18.85 2.30 -5.98
CA TRP A 175 -17.66 1.95 -5.21
C TRP A 175 -17.74 0.58 -4.55
N LEU A 176 -18.95 0.01 -4.38
CA LEU A 176 -19.16 -1.32 -3.81
C LEU A 176 -19.73 -2.34 -4.81
N ASP A 177 -19.94 -1.97 -6.09
CA ASP A 177 -20.42 -2.90 -7.12
C ASP A 177 -19.56 -4.17 -7.16
N GLY A 178 -20.18 -5.33 -7.01
CA GLY A 178 -19.50 -6.63 -7.06
C GLY A 178 -18.60 -6.96 -5.86
N CYS A 179 -18.56 -6.12 -4.82
CA CYS A 179 -17.84 -6.43 -3.59
C CYS A 179 -18.66 -7.37 -2.69
N LYS A 180 -17.99 -8.35 -2.10
CA LYS A 180 -18.55 -9.23 -1.06
C LYS A 180 -17.94 -8.81 0.27
N LEU A 181 -18.74 -8.18 1.11
CA LEU A 181 -18.34 -7.66 2.42
C LEU A 181 -18.59 -8.70 3.50
#